data_AF-A0AAV5GKZ0-F1
#
_entry.id   AF-A0AAV5GKZ0-F1
#
_cell.length_a   1.000
_cell.length_b   1.000
_cell.length_c   1.000
_cell.angle_alpha   90.00
_cell.angle_beta   90.00
_cell.angle_gamma   90.00
#
_symmetry.space_group_name_H-M   'P 1'
#
loop_
_entity.id
_entity.type
_entity.pdbx_description
1 polymer ?
#
loop_
_entity_poly.entity_id
_entity_poly.type
_entity_poly.pdbx_seq_one_letter_code
_entity_poly.pdbx_strand_id
1 'polypeptide(L)'
;MLSPLDQLLVHVDTHAAVSLEALDTLSPADLAVAALRPDHSPLLRQRAFHAFLERRRTADSSPPGSLLSVPLDFPLPPSPAELKPSHLVLMQFNSRCTSSELADAAGQRFLELAAAAAAELDEAGRAARLELRGFEVVSRDGLTLLEGGQKRLLEARVAEGDLSVWTDGKKRVSIEGSAITECCYTLEPGNDPAAPDCLVSLRLSRLSLSYAKHDYLGATVEFDLGSPILDDPALAKLRDALSGWSEKYGFEVSVSTFYIRQFAFLRSLAPYEEVEAPDFSFEELAILSFKADKSRLPPLPLDPPLIPERLRHVPAERLALEAMYRSEPRLKLDQTRYVLLTDAFPAVRAYARLLAKVVAAHDALIEAYDRVLETRLYRRAKDKTTRDPIDRLIPLVEKLRNDRVL
;
A
#
# COMPACT_ATOMS: atom_id res chain seq x y z
N MET A 1 13.40 24.85 18.77
CA MET A 1 13.02 24.16 17.51
C MET A 1 14.29 23.71 16.80
N LEU A 2 14.34 22.45 16.36
CA LEU A 2 15.47 21.90 15.60
C LEU A 2 15.48 22.48 14.18
N SER A 3 16.66 22.63 13.58
CA SER A 3 16.74 23.03 12.17
C SER A 3 16.36 21.84 11.26
N PRO A 4 15.97 22.07 9.98
CA PRO A 4 15.71 20.98 9.03
C PRO A 4 16.90 20.02 8.89
N LEU A 5 18.13 20.53 8.95
CA LEU A 5 19.34 19.71 8.96
C LEU A 5 19.41 18.82 10.20
N ASP A 6 19.14 19.37 11.39
CA ASP A 6 19.17 18.61 12.64
C ASP A 6 18.13 17.48 12.65
N GLN A 7 16.95 17.71 12.06
CA GLN A 7 15.92 16.69 11.88
C GLN A 7 16.38 15.58 10.92
N LEU A 8 17.02 15.92 9.80
CA LEU A 8 17.56 14.92 8.88
C LEU A 8 18.68 14.09 9.52
N LEU A 9 19.55 14.71 10.30
CA LEU A 9 20.69 14.04 10.91
C LEU A 9 20.31 12.96 11.90
N VAL A 10 19.26 13.16 12.71
CA VAL A 10 18.81 12.13 13.66
C VAL A 10 18.19 10.90 12.99
N HIS A 11 17.91 10.97 11.68
CA HIS A 11 17.40 9.86 10.88
C HIS A 11 18.46 9.20 9.99
N VAL A 12 19.73 9.62 10.09
CA VAL A 12 20.83 8.94 9.39
C VAL A 12 21.00 7.53 9.96
N ASP A 13 21.20 6.54 9.09
CA ASP A 13 21.40 5.15 9.50
C ASP A 13 22.74 4.99 10.25
N THR A 14 22.66 4.99 11.58
CA THR A 14 23.82 4.83 12.47
C THR A 14 24.35 3.40 12.52
N HIS A 15 23.69 2.43 11.86
CA HIS A 15 24.09 1.03 11.86
C HIS A 15 24.51 0.53 10.47
N ALA A 16 24.39 1.36 9.43
CA ALA A 16 24.81 1.03 8.07
C ALA A 16 26.21 0.42 8.03
N ALA A 17 26.37 -0.71 7.32
CA ALA A 17 27.68 -1.35 7.19
C ALA A 17 28.57 -0.49 6.28
N VAL A 18 29.65 0.07 6.83
CA VAL A 18 30.61 0.91 6.09
C VAL A 18 31.92 0.15 5.88
N SER A 19 32.39 0.10 4.62
CA SER A 19 33.70 -0.43 4.25
C SER A 19 34.67 0.69 3.83
N LEU A 20 35.97 0.41 3.87
CA LEU A 20 37.00 1.37 3.45
C LEU A 20 36.86 1.77 1.97
N GLU A 21 36.41 0.85 1.12
CA GLU A 21 36.23 1.05 -0.32
C GLU A 21 35.02 1.96 -0.64
N ALA A 22 34.04 2.01 0.26
CA ALA A 22 32.82 2.77 0.06
C ALA A 22 32.93 4.24 0.50
N LEU A 23 33.99 4.64 1.20
CA LEU A 23 34.12 5.97 1.82
C LEU A 23 33.93 7.12 0.83
N ASP A 24 34.43 6.98 -0.40
CA ASP A 24 34.34 8.01 -1.43
C ASP A 24 32.91 8.20 -1.95
N THR A 25 32.01 7.25 -1.69
CA THR A 25 30.60 7.28 -2.14
C THR A 25 29.62 7.71 -1.05
N LEU A 26 30.04 7.71 0.21
CA LEU A 26 29.19 8.09 1.34
C LEU A 26 28.79 9.56 1.29
N SER A 27 27.70 9.97 1.95
CA SER A 27 27.38 11.39 2.11
C SER A 27 28.27 12.06 3.18
N PRO A 28 28.35 13.40 3.26
CA PRO A 28 29.05 14.08 4.36
C PRO A 28 28.51 13.71 5.76
N ALA A 29 27.20 13.47 5.88
CA ALA A 29 26.60 13.03 7.13
C ALA A 29 27.06 11.61 7.49
N ASP A 30 27.02 10.68 6.52
CA ASP A 30 27.46 9.30 6.72
C ASP A 30 28.95 9.22 7.08
N LEU A 31 29.80 10.07 6.47
CA LEU A 31 31.21 10.15 6.84
C LEU A 31 31.42 10.64 8.27
N ALA A 32 30.68 11.67 8.68
CA ALA A 32 30.75 12.19 10.04
C ALA A 32 30.30 11.13 11.06
N VAL A 33 29.20 10.42 10.78
CA VAL A 33 28.69 9.32 11.62
C VAL A 33 29.66 8.14 11.63
N ALA A 34 30.20 7.73 10.48
CA ALA A 34 31.15 6.63 10.38
C ALA A 34 32.44 6.89 11.17
N ALA A 35 32.86 8.15 11.28
CA ALA A 35 34.01 8.55 12.09
C ALA A 35 33.73 8.48 13.61
N LEU A 36 32.49 8.71 14.05
CA LEU A 36 32.09 8.65 15.47
C LEU A 36 31.89 7.24 16.01
N ARG A 37 31.53 6.31 15.13
CA ARG A 37 31.05 4.96 15.51
C ARG A 37 32.13 4.10 16.18
N PRO A 38 32.01 3.78 17.49
CA PRO A 38 33.06 3.07 18.22
C PRO A 38 33.20 1.61 17.78
N ASP A 39 32.18 1.04 17.15
CA ASP A 39 32.18 -0.32 16.59
C ASP A 39 33.01 -0.44 15.30
N HIS A 40 33.34 0.67 14.66
CA HIS A 40 34.21 0.69 13.49
C HIS A 40 35.69 0.58 13.85
N SER A 41 36.48 -0.05 12.96
CA SER A 41 37.92 -0.12 13.13
C SER A 41 38.54 1.29 13.21
N PRO A 42 39.59 1.50 14.02
CA PRO A 42 40.25 2.81 14.13
C PRO A 42 40.69 3.39 12.78
N LEU A 43 41.17 2.52 11.87
CA LEU A 43 41.57 2.90 10.52
C LEU A 43 40.41 3.45 9.70
N LEU A 44 39.24 2.80 9.76
CA LEU A 44 38.04 3.25 9.05
C LEU A 44 37.55 4.58 9.59
N ARG A 45 37.50 4.73 10.92
CA ARG A 45 37.13 6.01 11.56
C ARG A 45 38.04 7.15 11.14
N GLN A 46 39.36 6.93 11.19
CA GLN A 46 40.34 7.94 10.79
C GLN A 46 40.23 8.30 9.31
N ARG A 47 40.00 7.33 8.43
CA ARG A 47 39.81 7.58 6.99
C ARG A 47 38.52 8.35 6.71
N ALA A 48 37.41 7.97 7.35
CA ALA A 48 36.15 8.70 7.26
C ALA A 48 36.28 10.14 7.77
N PHE A 49 36.99 10.33 8.88
CA PHE A 49 37.31 11.65 9.43
C PHE A 49 38.07 12.53 8.44
N HIS A 50 39.14 12.00 7.83
CA HIS A 50 39.92 12.75 6.84
C HIS A 50 39.11 13.04 5.57
N ALA A 51 38.37 12.06 5.05
CA ALA A 51 37.52 12.24 3.88
C ALA A 51 36.45 13.32 4.09
N PHE A 52 35.86 13.40 5.29
CA PHE A 52 34.93 14.47 5.66
C PHE A 52 35.60 15.86 5.59
N LEU A 53 36.76 16.01 6.21
CA LEU A 53 37.50 17.28 6.22
C LEU A 53 37.97 17.68 4.82
N GLU A 54 38.39 16.71 4.00
CA GLU A 54 38.86 16.96 2.65
C GLU A 54 37.72 17.46 1.76
N ARG A 55 36.56 16.79 1.79
CA ARG A 55 35.35 17.25 1.08
C ARG A 55 34.87 18.61 1.54
N ARG A 56 35.01 18.90 2.84
CA ARG A 56 34.67 20.22 3.37
C ARG A 56 35.60 21.31 2.82
N ARG A 57 36.89 21.03 2.67
CA ARG A 57 37.87 21.97 2.12
C ARG A 57 37.67 22.23 0.62
N THR A 58 37.27 21.21 -0.14
CA THR A 58 37.05 21.31 -1.58
C THR A 58 35.66 21.83 -1.96
N ALA A 59 34.75 21.95 -1.00
CA ALA A 59 33.41 22.50 -1.23
C ALA A 59 33.45 24.04 -1.28
N ASP A 60 33.84 24.60 -2.44
CA ASP A 60 33.96 26.05 -2.68
C ASP A 60 32.65 26.83 -2.43
N SER A 61 31.49 26.17 -2.52
CA SER A 61 30.21 26.71 -2.07
C SER A 61 29.25 25.57 -1.71
N SER A 62 29.22 25.20 -0.43
CA SER A 62 28.23 24.22 0.06
C SER A 62 26.83 24.83 0.03
N PRO A 63 25.80 24.08 -0.42
CA PRO A 63 24.43 24.57 -0.38
C PRO A 63 24.01 24.92 1.05
N PRO A 64 23.27 26.02 1.26
CA PRO A 64 22.78 26.41 2.58
C PRO A 64 21.93 25.28 3.17
N GLY A 65 22.24 24.89 4.42
CA GLY A 65 21.60 23.75 5.08
C GLY A 65 22.34 22.42 4.95
N SER A 66 23.48 22.37 4.25
CA SER A 66 24.37 21.20 4.26
C SER A 66 25.19 21.12 5.55
N LEU A 67 25.50 19.90 6.02
CA LEU A 67 26.40 19.67 7.15
C LEU A 67 27.79 20.32 6.95
N LEU A 68 28.26 20.38 5.70
CA LEU A 68 29.54 21.01 5.35
C LEU A 68 29.55 22.53 5.60
N SER A 69 28.37 23.16 5.61
CA SER A 69 28.21 24.60 5.84
C SER A 69 28.19 24.99 7.33
N VAL A 70 27.98 24.03 8.24
CA VAL A 70 27.92 24.28 9.69
C VAL A 70 29.32 24.59 10.21
N PRO A 71 29.61 25.75 10.82
CA PRO A 71 30.95 26.10 11.31
C PRO A 71 31.56 25.02 12.22
N LEU A 72 32.88 24.85 12.22
CA LEU A 72 33.56 23.91 13.14
C LEU A 72 34.13 24.58 14.39
N ASP A 73 34.01 25.89 14.52
CA ASP A 73 34.55 26.68 15.64
C ASP A 73 33.44 27.17 16.57
N PHE A 74 32.33 26.42 16.65
CA PHE A 74 31.21 26.73 17.54
C PHE A 74 31.63 26.65 19.03
N PRO A 75 30.97 27.45 19.90
CA PRO A 75 31.26 27.45 21.33
C PRO A 75 30.96 26.09 21.97
N LEU A 76 31.80 25.69 22.93
CA LEU A 76 31.65 24.44 23.67
C LEU A 76 30.85 24.69 24.95
N PRO A 77 29.63 24.15 25.08
CA PRO A 77 28.88 24.21 26.32
C PRO A 77 29.50 23.30 27.39
N PRO A 78 29.16 23.50 28.67
CA PRO A 78 29.63 22.65 29.77
C PRO A 78 29.09 21.21 29.69
N SER A 79 28.00 20.98 28.94
CA SER A 79 27.39 19.66 28.76
C SER A 79 27.06 19.40 27.29
N PRO A 80 27.34 18.19 26.75
CA PRO A 80 26.90 17.81 25.41
C PRO A 80 25.38 17.84 25.22
N ALA A 81 24.59 17.74 26.30
CA ALA A 81 23.13 17.74 26.21
C ALA A 81 22.53 19.05 25.66
N GLU A 82 23.29 20.15 25.70
CA GLU A 82 22.87 21.46 25.21
C GLU A 82 23.16 21.65 23.70
N LEU A 83 23.88 20.72 23.09
CA LEU A 83 24.24 20.80 21.68
C LEU A 83 23.13 20.28 20.77
N LYS A 84 23.03 20.92 19.61
CA LYS A 84 22.16 20.45 18.51
C LYS A 84 22.76 19.20 17.86
N PRO A 85 21.95 18.33 17.21
CA PRO A 85 22.42 17.15 16.49
C PRO A 85 23.60 17.42 15.52
N SER A 86 23.53 18.51 14.75
CA SER A 86 24.62 18.94 13.86
C SER A 86 25.90 19.29 14.60
N HIS A 87 25.84 19.89 15.79
CA HIS A 87 27.03 20.17 16.58
C HIS A 87 27.55 18.94 17.32
N LEU A 88 26.66 18.03 17.74
CA LEU A 88 27.05 16.77 18.36
C LEU A 88 27.87 15.91 17.38
N VAL A 89 27.37 15.71 16.16
CA VAL A 89 28.05 14.91 15.13
C VAL A 89 29.37 15.56 14.67
N LEU A 90 29.46 16.89 14.75
CA LEU A 90 30.65 17.65 14.34
C LEU A 90 31.67 17.89 15.45
N MET A 91 31.40 17.48 16.69
CA MET A 91 32.25 17.78 17.85
C MET A 91 33.69 17.28 17.67
N GLN A 92 33.88 16.10 17.09
CA GLN A 92 35.21 15.53 16.80
C GLN A 92 36.05 16.38 15.83
N PHE A 93 35.41 17.21 15.00
CA PHE A 93 36.08 18.08 14.03
C PHE A 93 36.28 19.51 14.58
N ASN A 94 35.76 19.81 15.77
CA ASN A 94 35.81 21.15 16.33
C ASN A 94 37.21 21.46 16.87
N SER A 95 37.86 22.49 16.32
CA SER A 95 39.23 22.87 16.69
C SER A 95 39.37 23.37 18.13
N ARG A 96 38.26 23.79 18.75
CA ARG A 96 38.21 24.19 20.16
C ARG A 96 38.07 22.99 21.10
N CYS A 97 37.65 21.82 20.61
CA CYS A 97 37.49 20.62 21.40
C CYS A 97 38.83 19.89 21.55
N THR A 98 39.52 20.14 22.67
CA THR A 98 40.79 19.47 22.99
C THR A 98 40.62 18.19 23.80
N SER A 99 39.41 17.89 24.28
CA SER A 99 39.11 16.73 25.11
C SER A 99 38.51 15.61 24.27
N SER A 100 39.22 14.48 24.16
CA SER A 100 38.68 13.27 23.51
C SER A 100 37.41 12.79 24.21
N GLU A 101 37.38 12.84 25.55
CA GLU A 101 36.22 12.39 26.34
C GLU A 101 34.96 13.20 26.01
N LEU A 102 35.11 14.52 25.78
CA LEU A 102 33.98 15.38 25.41
C LEU A 102 33.48 15.06 23.99
N ALA A 103 34.41 14.81 23.05
CA ALA A 103 34.05 14.41 21.69
C ALA A 103 33.35 13.05 21.65
N ASP A 104 33.86 12.07 22.42
CA ASP A 104 33.28 10.74 22.54
C ASP A 104 31.89 10.81 23.20
N ALA A 105 31.73 11.60 24.27
CA ALA A 105 30.44 11.81 24.93
C ALA A 105 29.41 12.49 24.00
N ALA A 106 29.83 13.48 23.20
CA ALA A 106 28.97 14.11 22.20
C ALA A 106 28.58 13.14 21.09
N GLY A 107 29.51 12.31 20.61
CA GLY A 107 29.26 11.26 19.64
C GLY A 107 28.26 10.23 20.15
N GLN A 108 28.47 9.73 21.38
CA GLN A 108 27.56 8.79 22.03
C GLN A 108 26.16 9.39 22.17
N ARG A 109 26.05 10.66 22.58
CA ARG A 109 24.78 11.35 22.71
C ARG A 109 24.04 11.48 21.37
N PHE A 110 24.76 11.75 20.29
CA PHE A 110 24.18 11.75 18.94
C PHE A 110 23.63 10.37 18.57
N LEU A 111 24.40 9.30 18.82
CA LEU A 111 23.97 7.93 18.53
C LEU A 111 22.72 7.53 19.34
N GLU A 112 22.63 7.94 20.61
CA GLU A 112 21.44 7.73 21.43
C GLU A 112 20.21 8.45 20.87
N LEU A 113 20.36 9.71 20.44
CA LEU A 113 19.27 10.47 19.84
C LEU A 113 18.80 9.85 18.53
N ALA A 114 19.73 9.40 17.69
CA ALA A 114 19.41 8.70 16.45
C ALA A 114 18.74 7.34 16.71
N ALA A 115 19.20 6.59 17.72
CA ALA A 115 18.59 5.33 18.12
C ALA A 115 17.17 5.52 18.68
N ALA A 116 16.94 6.57 19.48
CA ALA A 116 15.61 6.92 19.98
C ALA A 116 14.67 7.32 18.82
N ALA A 117 15.14 8.16 17.89
CA ALA A 117 14.37 8.53 16.71
C ALA A 117 14.06 7.32 15.82
N ALA A 118 15.01 6.39 15.66
CA ALA A 118 14.81 5.14 14.94
C ALA A 118 13.82 4.21 15.66
N ALA A 119 13.81 4.18 17.00
CA ALA A 119 12.86 3.40 17.79
C ALA A 119 11.43 3.97 17.70
N GLU A 120 11.27 5.29 17.76
CA GLU A 120 9.98 5.95 17.51
C GLU A 120 9.45 5.66 16.11
N LEU A 121 10.33 5.71 15.09
CA LEU A 121 10.02 5.30 13.72
C LEU A 121 9.67 3.81 13.61
N ASP A 122 10.31 2.92 14.38
CA ASP A 122 10.02 1.50 14.35
C ASP A 122 8.72 1.15 15.08
N GLU A 123 8.35 1.86 16.15
CA GLU A 123 7.02 1.74 16.78
C GLU A 123 5.90 2.26 15.86
N ALA A 124 6.07 3.45 15.28
CA ALA A 124 5.14 3.99 14.29
C ALA A 124 5.11 3.16 12.99
N GLY A 125 6.22 2.50 12.68
CA GLY A 125 6.41 1.61 11.54
C GLY A 125 5.79 0.24 11.74
N ARG A 126 5.84 -0.35 12.95
CA ARG A 126 5.16 -1.61 13.30
C ARG A 126 3.64 -1.51 13.15
N ALA A 127 3.05 -0.37 13.48
CA ALA A 127 1.63 -0.09 13.21
C ALA A 127 1.31 0.07 11.70
N ALA A 128 2.31 0.14 10.83
CA ALA A 128 2.19 0.35 9.38
C ALA A 128 2.69 -0.84 8.54
N ARG A 129 2.96 -1.98 9.18
CA ARG A 129 3.43 -3.19 8.50
C ARG A 129 2.23 -3.98 8.00
N LEU A 130 2.08 -4.03 6.69
CA LEU A 130 1.06 -4.84 6.02
C LEU A 130 1.73 -6.11 5.48
N GLU A 131 1.22 -7.27 5.88
CA GLU A 131 1.67 -8.55 5.32
C GLU A 131 1.11 -8.71 3.90
N LEU A 132 1.98 -9.00 2.95
CA LEU A 132 1.60 -9.23 1.56
C LEU A 132 1.65 -10.73 1.24
N ARG A 133 0.67 -11.21 0.47
CA ARG A 133 0.71 -12.56 -0.09
C ARG A 133 1.66 -12.64 -1.28
N GLY A 134 1.73 -11.56 -2.04
CA GLY A 134 2.62 -11.42 -3.18
C GLY A 134 2.76 -9.96 -3.64
N PHE A 135 3.72 -9.72 -4.51
CA PHE A 135 3.80 -8.49 -5.27
C PHE A 135 4.47 -8.73 -6.62
N GLU A 136 4.07 -7.94 -7.61
CA GLU A 136 4.66 -7.95 -8.94
C GLU A 136 5.01 -6.52 -9.36
N VAL A 137 6.13 -6.35 -10.05
CA VAL A 137 6.52 -5.10 -10.68
C VAL A 137 6.62 -5.34 -12.17
N VAL A 138 5.79 -4.66 -12.95
CA VAL A 138 5.71 -4.79 -14.40
C VAL A 138 6.16 -3.48 -15.05
N SER A 139 7.05 -3.56 -16.04
CA SER A 139 7.47 -2.39 -16.81
C SER A 139 6.33 -1.86 -17.69
N ARG A 140 6.49 -0.65 -18.23
CA ARG A 140 5.58 -0.11 -19.24
C ARG A 140 5.36 -1.03 -20.45
N ASP A 141 6.35 -1.84 -20.81
CA ASP A 141 6.32 -2.76 -21.96
C ASP A 141 5.70 -4.13 -21.60
N GLY A 142 5.20 -4.29 -20.37
CA GLY A 142 4.61 -5.54 -19.90
C GLY A 142 5.63 -6.59 -19.45
N LEU A 143 6.90 -6.21 -19.24
CA LEU A 143 7.93 -7.12 -18.74
C LEU A 143 7.94 -7.12 -17.22
N THR A 144 7.78 -8.30 -16.59
CA THR A 144 7.96 -8.47 -15.15
C THR A 144 9.41 -8.17 -14.76
N LEU A 145 9.61 -7.09 -14.00
CA LEU A 145 10.90 -6.62 -13.50
C LEU A 145 11.27 -7.26 -12.17
N LEU A 146 10.26 -7.59 -11.36
CA LEU A 146 10.41 -8.17 -10.03
C LEU A 146 9.11 -8.87 -9.63
N GLU A 147 9.24 -10.01 -8.97
CA GLU A 147 8.11 -10.74 -8.41
C GLU A 147 8.50 -11.28 -7.03
N GLY A 148 7.56 -11.30 -6.09
CA GLY A 148 7.70 -11.93 -4.79
C GLY A 148 6.41 -12.61 -4.33
N GLY A 149 6.54 -13.79 -3.69
CA GLY A 149 5.45 -14.63 -3.17
C GLY A 149 5.70 -16.09 -3.55
N GLN A 150 5.93 -17.04 -2.65
CA GLN A 150 4.91 -17.89 -1.99
C GLN A 150 5.42 -18.55 -0.67
N LYS A 151 6.60 -18.18 -0.16
CA LYS A 151 7.25 -18.83 1.02
C LYS A 151 8.05 -17.89 1.94
N ARG A 152 7.97 -16.57 1.77
CA ARG A 152 8.79 -15.58 2.48
C ARG A 152 7.91 -14.49 3.06
N LEU A 153 8.32 -13.93 4.20
CA LEU A 153 7.63 -12.81 4.82
C LEU A 153 7.81 -11.58 3.94
N LEU A 154 6.71 -11.09 3.37
CA LEU A 154 6.64 -9.87 2.58
C LEU A 154 5.94 -8.80 3.41
N GLU A 155 6.60 -7.67 3.59
CA GLU A 155 6.06 -6.56 4.38
C GLU A 155 6.01 -5.31 3.51
N ALA A 156 4.84 -4.68 3.39
CA ALA A 156 4.73 -3.29 2.97
C ALA A 156 4.82 -2.39 4.21
N ARG A 157 5.62 -1.33 4.10
CA ARG A 157 5.78 -0.30 5.14
C ARG A 157 5.41 1.06 4.59
N VAL A 158 4.42 1.67 5.23
CA VAL A 158 3.90 2.99 4.87
C VAL A 158 4.54 4.06 5.74
N ALA A 159 5.31 4.97 5.13
CA ALA A 159 5.89 6.15 5.76
C ALA A 159 5.26 7.43 5.21
N GLU A 160 5.62 8.60 5.74
CA GLU A 160 5.13 9.88 5.23
C GLU A 160 5.73 10.15 3.83
N GLY A 161 4.96 9.84 2.78
CA GLY A 161 5.34 10.10 1.39
C GLY A 161 6.10 8.98 0.68
N ASP A 162 6.40 7.86 1.35
CA ASP A 162 7.04 6.68 0.74
C ASP A 162 6.31 5.39 1.15
N LEU A 163 6.14 4.49 0.20
CA LEU A 163 5.71 3.12 0.40
C LEU A 163 6.87 2.20 0.03
N SER A 164 7.31 1.37 0.98
CA SER A 164 8.44 0.46 0.75
C SER A 164 8.06 -1.00 0.97
N VAL A 165 8.53 -1.86 0.08
CA VAL A 165 8.33 -3.32 0.18
C VAL A 165 9.60 -3.97 0.66
N TRP A 166 9.47 -4.85 1.64
CA TRP A 166 10.55 -5.57 2.27
C TRP A 166 10.34 -7.07 2.13
N THR A 167 11.42 -7.81 1.91
CA THR A 167 11.43 -9.28 1.90
C THR A 167 12.61 -9.75 2.72
N ASP A 168 12.37 -10.59 3.73
CA ASP A 168 13.41 -11.11 4.63
C ASP A 168 14.29 -9.99 5.23
N GLY A 169 13.65 -8.89 5.65
CA GLY A 169 14.34 -7.74 6.24
C GLY A 169 15.14 -6.87 5.26
N LYS A 170 15.03 -7.10 3.95
CA LYS A 170 15.68 -6.28 2.91
C LYS A 170 14.66 -5.51 2.10
N LYS A 171 14.84 -4.19 1.99
CA LYS A 171 14.05 -3.32 1.10
C LYS A 171 14.25 -3.79 -0.34
N ARG A 172 13.16 -4.00 -1.07
CA ARG A 172 13.13 -4.43 -2.48
C ARG A 172 12.68 -3.30 -3.40
N VAL A 173 11.65 -2.59 -2.96
CA VAL A 173 10.97 -1.54 -3.73
C VAL A 173 10.80 -0.31 -2.84
N SER A 174 11.03 0.88 -3.39
CA SER A 174 10.62 2.16 -2.81
C SER A 174 9.73 2.88 -3.79
N ILE A 175 8.61 3.40 -3.30
CA ILE A 175 7.62 4.10 -4.10
C ILE A 175 7.34 5.43 -3.41
N GLU A 176 7.84 6.51 -3.99
CA GLU A 176 7.49 7.85 -3.56
C GLU A 176 6.05 8.16 -3.97
N GLY A 177 5.25 8.73 -3.07
CA GLY A 177 3.86 9.10 -3.37
C GLY A 177 3.73 10.08 -4.53
N SER A 178 4.74 10.93 -4.75
CA SER A 178 4.84 11.85 -5.89
C SER A 178 5.07 11.16 -7.24
N ALA A 179 5.56 9.92 -7.22
CA ALA A 179 5.79 9.14 -8.43
C ALA A 179 4.52 8.42 -8.89
N ILE A 180 3.51 8.29 -8.04
CA ILE A 180 2.24 7.63 -8.36
C ILE A 180 1.43 8.50 -9.32
N THR A 181 0.99 7.91 -10.42
CA THR A 181 0.13 8.55 -11.43
C THR A 181 -1.29 8.00 -11.42
N GLU A 182 -1.47 6.78 -10.90
CA GLU A 182 -2.77 6.11 -10.80
C GLU A 182 -2.69 5.07 -9.68
N CYS A 183 -3.73 4.95 -8.88
CA CYS A 183 -3.88 3.91 -7.87
C CYS A 183 -5.20 3.19 -8.11
N CYS A 184 -5.16 1.88 -8.35
CA CYS A 184 -6.34 1.07 -8.58
C CYS A 184 -6.43 -0.03 -7.53
N TYR A 185 -7.48 0.00 -6.72
CA TYR A 185 -7.84 -1.13 -5.87
C TYR A 185 -8.65 -2.12 -6.70
N THR A 186 -8.26 -3.37 -6.70
CA THR A 186 -8.91 -4.42 -7.48
C THR A 186 -9.41 -5.52 -6.56
N LEU A 187 -10.72 -5.79 -6.60
CA LEU A 187 -11.31 -6.89 -5.87
C LEU A 187 -11.53 -8.06 -6.82
N GLU A 188 -10.83 -9.16 -6.52
CA GLU A 188 -10.94 -10.41 -7.25
C GLU A 188 -11.76 -11.40 -6.43
N PRO A 189 -12.70 -12.11 -7.07
CA PRO A 189 -13.42 -13.17 -6.37
C PRO A 189 -12.40 -14.26 -6.00
N GLY A 190 -12.17 -14.43 -4.70
CA GLY A 190 -11.18 -15.36 -4.17
C GLY A 190 -11.64 -16.82 -4.26
N ASN A 191 -10.86 -17.74 -3.69
CA ASN A 191 -11.28 -19.15 -3.55
C ASN A 191 -12.52 -19.33 -2.66
N ASP A 192 -12.87 -18.33 -1.85
CA ASP A 192 -14.11 -18.26 -1.07
C ASP A 192 -14.97 -17.11 -1.63
N PRO A 193 -16.20 -17.37 -2.15
CA PRO A 193 -17.14 -16.33 -2.57
C PRO A 193 -17.38 -15.24 -1.53
N ALA A 194 -17.20 -15.58 -0.25
CA ALA A 194 -17.47 -14.70 0.87
C ALA A 194 -16.27 -13.83 1.29
N ALA A 195 -15.11 -13.94 0.62
CA ALA A 195 -13.91 -13.16 0.92
C ALA A 195 -13.13 -12.90 -0.40
N PRO A 196 -13.39 -11.78 -1.08
CA PRO A 196 -12.64 -11.45 -2.28
C PRO A 196 -11.20 -11.05 -1.91
N ASP A 197 -10.25 -11.50 -2.73
CA ASP A 197 -8.87 -11.07 -2.62
C ASP A 197 -8.75 -9.61 -3.11
N CYS A 198 -7.95 -8.82 -2.42
CA CYS A 198 -7.70 -7.42 -2.73
C CYS A 198 -6.30 -7.26 -3.32
N LEU A 199 -6.26 -6.79 -4.56
CA LEU A 199 -5.05 -6.38 -5.24
C LEU A 199 -4.97 -4.84 -5.24
N VAL A 200 -3.79 -4.28 -4.99
CA VAL A 200 -3.56 -2.83 -5.13
C VAL A 200 -2.54 -2.62 -6.24
N SER A 201 -2.97 -1.97 -7.32
CA SER A 201 -2.13 -1.67 -8.48
C SER A 201 -1.78 -0.18 -8.49
N LEU A 202 -0.48 0.13 -8.44
CA LEU A 202 0.05 1.48 -8.48
C LEU A 202 0.78 1.69 -9.81
N ARG A 203 0.29 2.60 -10.64
CA ARG A 203 1.02 3.06 -11.82
C ARG A 203 1.94 4.21 -11.43
N LEU A 204 3.20 4.08 -11.81
CA LEU A 204 4.27 4.99 -11.41
C LEU A 204 4.90 5.65 -12.63
N SER A 205 5.16 6.95 -12.54
CA SER A 205 5.98 7.68 -13.52
C SER A 205 7.45 7.29 -13.43
N ARG A 206 7.93 6.98 -12.22
CA ARG A 206 9.29 6.55 -11.93
C ARG A 206 9.29 5.52 -10.80
N LEU A 207 10.15 4.50 -10.90
CA LEU A 207 10.30 3.49 -9.86
C LEU A 207 11.77 3.24 -9.53
N SER A 208 12.09 3.20 -8.24
CA SER A 208 13.41 2.84 -7.73
C SER A 208 13.40 1.45 -7.11
N LEU A 209 14.26 0.56 -7.63
CA LEU A 209 14.47 -0.79 -7.09
C LEU A 209 15.79 -0.82 -6.34
N SER A 210 15.80 -1.40 -5.14
CA SER A 210 16.96 -1.33 -4.24
C SER A 210 18.23 -2.01 -4.77
N TYR A 211 18.11 -2.91 -5.73
CA TYR A 211 19.22 -3.60 -6.39
C TYR A 211 19.58 -3.02 -7.75
N ALA A 212 18.79 -2.08 -8.28
CA ALA A 212 19.05 -1.44 -9.57
C ALA A 212 19.81 -0.13 -9.35
N LYS A 213 20.81 0.13 -10.19
CA LYS A 213 21.56 1.40 -10.19
C LYS A 213 20.80 2.55 -10.87
N HIS A 214 19.68 2.25 -11.52
CA HIS A 214 18.91 3.19 -12.33
C HIS A 214 17.43 3.03 -12.03
N ASP A 215 16.71 4.13 -12.16
CA ASP A 215 15.26 4.14 -11.99
C ASP A 215 14.57 3.79 -13.31
N TYR A 216 13.44 3.11 -13.19
CA TYR A 216 12.60 2.74 -14.33
C TYR A 216 11.61 3.86 -14.61
N LEU A 217 11.47 4.25 -15.87
CA LEU A 217 10.47 5.21 -16.33
C LEU A 217 9.20 4.46 -16.72
N GLY A 218 8.11 4.67 -16.00
CA GLY A 218 6.86 3.96 -16.24
C GLY A 218 6.91 2.51 -15.75
N ALA A 219 6.29 2.25 -14.59
CA ALA A 219 6.12 0.91 -14.06
C ALA A 219 4.74 0.77 -13.41
N THR A 220 4.25 -0.45 -13.30
CA THR A 220 3.08 -0.80 -12.51
C THR A 220 3.54 -1.73 -11.39
N VAL A 221 3.19 -1.41 -10.16
CA VAL A 221 3.46 -2.27 -9.00
C VAL A 221 2.14 -2.79 -8.48
N GLU A 222 2.00 -4.11 -8.44
CA GLU A 222 0.80 -4.79 -7.96
C GLU A 222 1.10 -5.47 -6.64
N PHE A 223 0.26 -5.23 -5.64
CA PHE A 223 0.32 -5.85 -4.33
C PHE A 223 -0.85 -6.80 -4.16
N ASP A 224 -0.57 -8.07 -3.84
CA ASP A 224 -1.59 -9.02 -3.43
C ASP A 224 -1.71 -9.00 -1.90
N LEU A 225 -2.81 -8.42 -1.42
CA LEU A 225 -3.14 -8.30 -0.01
C LEU A 225 -3.92 -9.52 0.51
N GLY A 226 -4.28 -10.48 -0.36
CA GLY A 226 -5.20 -11.56 -0.03
C GLY A 226 -6.57 -11.04 0.40
N SER A 227 -7.25 -11.73 1.32
CA SER A 227 -8.51 -11.28 1.91
C SER A 227 -8.22 -10.45 3.19
N PRO A 228 -8.11 -9.11 3.10
CA PRO A 228 -7.71 -8.29 4.26
C PRO A 228 -8.71 -8.39 5.43
N ILE A 229 -8.31 -7.96 6.64
CA ILE A 229 -9.19 -7.84 7.82
C ILE A 229 -9.60 -6.36 8.01
N LEU A 230 -10.88 -6.10 8.31
CA LEU A 230 -11.52 -4.76 8.32
C LEU A 230 -10.87 -3.79 9.31
N ASP A 231 -10.38 -4.36 10.41
CA ASP A 231 -9.75 -3.63 11.51
C ASP A 231 -8.21 -3.67 11.43
N ASP A 232 -7.62 -4.06 10.28
CA ASP A 232 -6.17 -4.03 10.13
C ASP A 232 -5.69 -2.56 10.10
N PRO A 233 -5.00 -2.09 11.16
CA PRO A 233 -4.54 -0.72 11.23
C PRO A 233 -3.51 -0.38 10.14
N ALA A 234 -2.77 -1.37 9.62
CA ALA A 234 -1.82 -1.16 8.54
C ALA A 234 -2.52 -0.91 7.21
N LEU A 235 -3.64 -1.60 6.95
CA LEU A 235 -4.46 -1.35 5.75
C LEU A 235 -5.14 0.01 5.80
N ALA A 236 -5.68 0.39 6.97
CA ALA A 236 -6.24 1.72 7.18
C ALA A 236 -5.18 2.80 6.91
N LYS A 237 -3.96 2.62 7.44
CA LYS A 237 -2.85 3.54 7.22
C LYS A 237 -2.40 3.60 5.76
N LEU A 238 -2.38 2.48 5.03
CA LEU A 238 -2.10 2.46 3.59
C LEU A 238 -3.15 3.26 2.81
N ARG A 239 -4.43 3.08 3.14
CA ARG A 239 -5.53 3.84 2.54
C ARG A 239 -5.42 5.33 2.83
N ASP A 240 -5.19 5.70 4.08
CA ASP A 240 -5.07 7.10 4.48
C ASP A 240 -3.87 7.77 3.81
N ALA A 241 -2.75 7.06 3.67
CA ALA A 241 -1.57 7.54 2.96
C ALA A 241 -1.86 7.72 1.46
N LEU A 242 -2.43 6.72 0.79
CA LEU A 242 -2.75 6.81 -0.64
C LEU A 242 -3.78 7.91 -0.94
N SER A 243 -4.80 8.06 -0.10
CA SER A 243 -5.77 9.17 -0.18
C SER A 243 -5.09 10.52 0.01
N GLY A 244 -4.27 10.68 1.06
CA GLY A 244 -3.53 11.92 1.31
C GLY A 244 -2.54 12.27 0.20
N TRP A 245 -1.91 11.27 -0.41
CA TRP A 245 -1.02 11.46 -1.56
C TRP A 245 -1.80 11.80 -2.83
N SER A 246 -2.97 11.19 -3.05
CA SER A 246 -3.86 11.52 -4.17
C SER A 246 -4.29 12.99 -4.11
N GLU A 247 -4.73 13.47 -2.95
CA GLU A 247 -5.09 14.88 -2.75
C GLU A 247 -3.89 15.81 -2.97
N LYS A 248 -2.71 15.41 -2.50
CA LYS A 248 -1.49 16.24 -2.57
C LYS A 248 -0.87 16.29 -3.96
N TYR A 249 -0.86 15.18 -4.69
CA TYR A 249 -0.14 15.03 -5.95
C TYR A 249 -1.08 14.93 -7.18
N GLY A 250 -2.39 14.81 -6.97
CA GLY A 250 -3.40 14.92 -8.01
C GLY A 250 -3.55 13.67 -8.89
N PHE A 251 -3.20 12.48 -8.39
CA PHE A 251 -3.45 11.23 -9.11
C PHE A 251 -4.82 10.64 -8.77
N GLU A 252 -5.40 9.92 -9.73
CA GLU A 252 -6.71 9.28 -9.55
C GLU A 252 -6.58 8.00 -8.72
N VAL A 253 -7.47 7.87 -7.73
CA VAL A 253 -7.68 6.62 -6.99
C VAL A 253 -8.97 6.01 -7.51
N SER A 254 -8.85 4.90 -8.23
CA SER A 254 -9.98 4.16 -8.77
C SER A 254 -10.13 2.83 -8.04
N VAL A 255 -11.34 2.28 -8.12
CA VAL A 255 -11.59 0.91 -7.69
C VAL A 255 -12.20 0.14 -8.85
N SER A 256 -11.57 -0.98 -9.18
CA SER A 256 -11.94 -1.86 -10.27
C SER A 256 -12.38 -3.20 -9.70
N THR A 257 -13.67 -3.49 -9.76
CA THR A 257 -14.16 -4.83 -9.42
C THR A 257 -13.96 -5.79 -10.59
N PHE A 258 -13.93 -7.09 -10.31
CA PHE A 258 -14.11 -8.12 -11.34
C PHE A 258 -15.26 -7.76 -12.30
N TYR A 259 -16.43 -7.37 -11.78
CA TYR A 259 -17.59 -7.02 -12.60
C TYR A 259 -17.29 -5.87 -13.56
N ILE A 260 -16.73 -4.76 -13.08
CA ILE A 260 -16.40 -3.59 -13.93
C ILE A 260 -15.48 -4.00 -15.08
N ARG A 261 -14.46 -4.83 -14.82
CA ARG A 261 -13.54 -5.33 -15.86
C ARG A 261 -14.25 -6.22 -16.88
N GLN A 262 -15.11 -7.14 -16.43
CA GLN A 262 -15.85 -8.01 -17.34
C GLN A 262 -16.85 -7.21 -18.19
N PHE A 263 -17.52 -6.22 -17.61
CA PHE A 263 -18.40 -5.32 -18.36
C PHE A 263 -17.64 -4.47 -19.37
N ALA A 264 -16.47 -3.94 -19.02
CA ALA A 264 -15.61 -3.20 -19.95
C ALA A 264 -15.13 -4.09 -21.11
N PHE A 265 -14.73 -5.34 -20.82
CA PHE A 265 -14.38 -6.33 -21.83
C PHE A 265 -15.56 -6.61 -22.77
N LEU A 266 -16.77 -6.85 -22.24
CA LEU A 266 -17.96 -7.08 -23.06
C LEU A 266 -18.33 -5.87 -23.92
N ARG A 267 -18.23 -4.65 -23.39
CA ARG A 267 -18.40 -3.41 -24.17
C ARG A 267 -17.37 -3.29 -25.28
N SER A 268 -16.14 -3.75 -25.09
CA SER A 268 -15.12 -3.75 -26.16
C SER A 268 -15.49 -4.68 -27.33
N LEU A 269 -16.20 -5.77 -27.04
CA LEU A 269 -16.67 -6.73 -28.05
C LEU A 269 -17.98 -6.26 -28.72
N ALA A 270 -18.78 -5.50 -28.00
CA ALA A 270 -20.11 -5.07 -28.41
C ALA A 270 -20.40 -3.61 -27.96
N PRO A 271 -19.73 -2.60 -28.55
CA PRO A 271 -19.76 -1.22 -28.05
C PRO A 271 -21.11 -0.51 -28.18
N TYR A 272 -22.03 -1.08 -28.98
CA TYR A 272 -23.38 -0.55 -29.18
C TYR A 272 -24.44 -1.26 -28.34
N GLU A 273 -24.07 -2.31 -27.60
CA GLU A 273 -24.99 -2.93 -26.67
C GLU A 273 -24.98 -2.12 -25.37
N GLU A 274 -26.15 -1.66 -24.94
CA GLU A 274 -26.31 -1.03 -23.63
C GLU A 274 -26.17 -2.09 -22.55
N VAL A 275 -24.94 -2.24 -22.08
CA VAL A 275 -24.63 -3.09 -20.94
C VAL A 275 -24.29 -2.17 -19.77
N GLU A 276 -25.25 -1.96 -18.87
CA GLU A 276 -25.05 -1.18 -17.66
C GLU A 276 -24.13 -1.94 -16.69
N ALA A 277 -22.99 -1.34 -16.37
CA ALA A 277 -22.09 -1.89 -15.36
C ALA A 277 -22.60 -1.48 -13.98
N PRO A 278 -22.56 -2.39 -12.99
CA PRO A 278 -22.86 -2.05 -11.61
C PRO A 278 -21.80 -1.08 -11.10
N ASP A 279 -22.27 0.05 -10.61
CA ASP A 279 -21.40 1.05 -9.98
C ASP A 279 -21.25 0.70 -8.51
N PHE A 280 -20.02 0.64 -8.01
CA PHE A 280 -19.74 0.39 -6.60
C PHE A 280 -18.86 1.52 -6.06
N SER A 281 -19.30 2.14 -4.97
CA SER A 281 -18.49 3.14 -4.27
C SER A 281 -17.36 2.49 -3.46
N PHE A 282 -16.38 3.30 -3.07
CA PHE A 282 -15.23 2.84 -2.29
C PHE A 282 -15.65 2.24 -0.94
N GLU A 283 -16.64 2.83 -0.26
CA GLU A 283 -17.18 2.35 1.00
C GLU A 283 -17.88 1.00 0.85
N GLU A 284 -18.64 0.84 -0.23
CA GLU A 284 -19.34 -0.39 -0.56
C GLU A 284 -18.36 -1.55 -0.79
N LEU A 285 -17.26 -1.27 -1.50
CA LEU A 285 -16.22 -2.24 -1.79
C LEU A 285 -15.36 -2.56 -0.58
N ALA A 286 -15.07 -1.56 0.26
CA ALA A 286 -14.48 -1.80 1.56
C ALA A 286 -15.37 -2.77 2.34
N ILE A 287 -16.68 -2.56 2.47
CA ILE A 287 -17.53 -3.49 3.21
C ILE A 287 -17.54 -4.90 2.59
N LEU A 288 -17.51 -5.01 1.26
CA LEU A 288 -17.50 -6.28 0.53
C LEU A 288 -16.15 -7.02 0.56
N SER A 289 -15.03 -6.33 0.80
CA SER A 289 -13.71 -6.96 0.90
C SER A 289 -13.51 -7.81 2.15
N PHE A 290 -14.51 -7.87 3.03
CA PHE A 290 -14.42 -8.55 4.31
C PHE A 290 -15.55 -9.55 4.48
N LYS A 291 -15.19 -10.72 5.01
CA LYS A 291 -16.15 -11.75 5.37
C LYS A 291 -16.92 -11.34 6.62
N ALA A 292 -18.24 -11.42 6.57
CA ALA A 292 -19.06 -11.37 7.78
C ALA A 292 -18.63 -12.51 8.73
N ASP A 293 -17.99 -12.15 9.85
CA ASP A 293 -17.69 -13.10 10.92
C ASP A 293 -19.00 -13.53 11.57
N LYS A 294 -19.42 -14.75 11.24
CA LYS A 294 -20.69 -15.33 11.73
C LYS A 294 -20.74 -15.39 13.25
N SER A 295 -19.60 -15.53 13.92
CA SER A 295 -19.54 -15.57 15.39
C SER A 295 -19.76 -14.21 16.04
N ARG A 296 -19.61 -13.13 15.26
CA ARG A 296 -19.79 -11.73 15.68
C ARG A 296 -21.08 -11.10 15.18
N LEU A 297 -21.90 -11.83 14.42
CA LEU A 297 -23.21 -11.35 14.00
C LEU A 297 -24.09 -11.13 15.24
N PRO A 298 -24.80 -10.00 15.33
CA PRO A 298 -25.68 -9.77 16.46
C PRO A 298 -26.84 -10.78 16.42
N PRO A 299 -27.22 -11.36 17.57
CA PRO A 299 -28.34 -12.30 17.62
C PRO A 299 -29.64 -11.58 17.26
N LEU A 300 -30.46 -12.23 16.44
CA LEU A 300 -31.75 -11.67 16.05
C LEU A 300 -32.82 -12.04 17.09
N PRO A 301 -33.72 -11.10 17.45
CA PRO A 301 -34.79 -11.39 18.40
C PRO A 301 -35.72 -12.48 17.85
N LEU A 302 -36.11 -13.44 18.69
CA LEU A 302 -37.02 -14.53 18.31
C LEU A 302 -38.42 -14.01 17.96
N ASP A 303 -38.84 -12.94 18.64
CA ASP A 303 -40.11 -12.25 18.51
C ASP A 303 -39.86 -10.74 18.32
N PRO A 304 -39.49 -10.29 17.12
CA PRO A 304 -39.26 -8.87 16.82
C PRO A 304 -40.56 -8.05 16.89
N PRO A 305 -40.47 -6.73 17.08
CA PRO A 305 -41.61 -5.84 16.89
C PRO A 305 -42.29 -6.04 15.53
N LEU A 306 -43.62 -6.05 15.53
CA LEU A 306 -44.43 -6.19 14.32
C LEU A 306 -44.20 -4.99 13.38
N ILE A 307 -43.62 -5.28 12.21
CA ILE A 307 -43.46 -4.32 11.12
C ILE A 307 -44.72 -4.35 10.24
N PRO A 308 -45.35 -3.21 9.92
CA PRO A 308 -46.55 -3.18 9.08
C PRO A 308 -46.38 -3.93 7.76
N GLU A 309 -47.31 -4.83 7.43
CA GLU A 309 -47.21 -5.70 6.24
C GLU A 309 -47.13 -4.94 4.91
N ARG A 310 -47.65 -3.71 4.88
CA ARG A 310 -47.56 -2.80 3.74
C ARG A 310 -46.11 -2.48 3.34
N LEU A 311 -45.16 -2.58 4.28
CA LEU A 311 -43.75 -2.37 4.00
C LEU A 311 -43.14 -3.66 3.46
N ARG A 312 -42.57 -3.56 2.25
CA ARG A 312 -41.93 -4.67 1.54
C ARG A 312 -40.41 -4.45 1.54
N HIS A 313 -39.70 -5.54 1.72
CA HIS A 313 -38.24 -5.61 1.55
C HIS A 313 -37.95 -6.16 0.16
N VAL A 314 -36.73 -5.91 -0.34
CA VAL A 314 -36.27 -6.47 -1.61
C VAL A 314 -35.96 -7.96 -1.41
N PRO A 315 -36.45 -8.88 -2.26
CA PRO A 315 -36.21 -10.32 -2.10
C PRO A 315 -34.73 -10.70 -2.08
N ALA A 316 -33.91 -10.05 -2.91
CA ALA A 316 -32.46 -10.28 -2.96
C ALA A 316 -31.77 -9.92 -1.62
N GLU A 317 -32.18 -8.82 -0.98
CA GLU A 317 -31.65 -8.43 0.35
C GLU A 317 -32.00 -9.47 1.43
N ARG A 318 -33.18 -10.09 1.33
CA ARG A 318 -33.55 -11.18 2.22
C ARG A 318 -32.67 -12.41 2.02
N LEU A 319 -32.44 -12.82 0.78
CA LEU A 319 -31.60 -13.97 0.48
C LEU A 319 -30.16 -13.73 0.96
N ALA A 320 -29.64 -12.52 0.77
CA ALA A 320 -28.36 -12.09 1.31
C ALA A 320 -28.32 -12.20 2.84
N LEU A 321 -29.35 -11.70 3.54
CA LEU A 321 -29.45 -11.79 4.99
C LEU A 321 -29.53 -13.25 5.48
N GLU A 322 -30.33 -14.10 4.82
CA GLU A 322 -30.41 -15.53 5.12
C GLU A 322 -29.05 -16.24 4.90
N ALA A 323 -28.29 -15.83 3.87
CA ALA A 323 -26.95 -16.37 3.62
C ALA A 323 -25.94 -15.98 4.70
N MET A 324 -26.02 -14.77 5.25
CA MET A 324 -25.19 -14.32 6.38
C MET A 324 -25.45 -15.19 7.62
N TYR A 325 -26.72 -15.42 7.96
CA TYR A 325 -27.17 -16.15 9.15
C TYR A 325 -27.35 -17.67 8.94
N ARG A 326 -26.82 -18.26 7.85
CA ARG A 326 -27.11 -19.64 7.40
C ARG A 326 -26.84 -20.76 8.43
N SER A 327 -26.14 -20.47 9.54
CA SER A 327 -25.95 -21.38 10.68
C SER A 327 -27.13 -21.44 11.65
N GLU A 328 -28.08 -20.52 11.57
CA GLU A 328 -29.30 -20.45 12.37
C GLU A 328 -30.50 -21.10 11.65
N PRO A 329 -31.57 -21.50 12.38
CA PRO A 329 -32.83 -21.87 11.75
C PRO A 329 -33.32 -20.75 10.82
N ARG A 330 -33.97 -21.16 9.71
CA ARG A 330 -34.46 -20.26 8.65
C ARG A 330 -35.12 -19.00 9.25
N LEU A 331 -34.59 -17.82 8.89
CA LEU A 331 -35.09 -16.54 9.40
C LEU A 331 -36.59 -16.41 9.15
N LYS A 332 -37.33 -16.03 10.20
CA LYS A 332 -38.75 -15.68 10.07
C LYS A 332 -38.87 -14.39 9.27
N LEU A 333 -39.98 -14.25 8.53
CA LEU A 333 -40.26 -13.06 7.73
C LEU A 333 -40.22 -11.76 8.56
N ASP A 334 -40.70 -11.82 9.81
CA ASP A 334 -40.73 -10.65 10.69
C ASP A 334 -39.33 -10.25 11.16
N GLN A 335 -38.41 -11.20 11.34
CA GLN A 335 -37.01 -10.92 11.65
C GLN A 335 -36.33 -10.25 10.46
N THR A 336 -36.55 -10.75 9.25
CA THR A 336 -36.06 -10.13 8.02
C THR A 336 -36.56 -8.70 7.87
N ARG A 337 -37.87 -8.47 8.06
CA ARG A 337 -38.46 -7.13 8.00
C ARG A 337 -37.87 -6.21 9.06
N TYR A 338 -37.71 -6.71 10.28
CA TYR A 338 -37.14 -5.92 11.37
C TYR A 338 -35.71 -5.46 11.04
N VAL A 339 -34.86 -6.34 10.52
CA VAL A 339 -33.48 -5.99 10.12
C VAL A 339 -33.45 -5.05 8.91
N LEU A 340 -34.18 -5.37 7.84
CA LEU A 340 -34.05 -4.65 6.56
C LEU A 340 -34.83 -3.33 6.51
N LEU A 341 -35.90 -3.18 7.31
CA LEU A 341 -36.83 -2.05 7.22
C LEU A 341 -36.77 -1.11 8.43
N THR A 342 -35.93 -1.41 9.44
CA THR A 342 -35.72 -0.52 10.59
C THR A 342 -34.24 -0.22 10.81
N ASP A 343 -33.95 0.75 11.68
CA ASP A 343 -32.59 1.13 12.07
C ASP A 343 -32.05 0.32 13.27
N ALA A 344 -32.69 -0.79 13.62
CA ALA A 344 -32.24 -1.64 14.73
C ALA A 344 -30.89 -2.34 14.44
N PHE A 345 -30.59 -2.61 13.16
CA PHE A 345 -29.37 -3.31 12.73
C PHE A 345 -28.75 -2.65 11.50
N PRO A 346 -28.25 -1.40 11.61
CA PRO A 346 -27.85 -0.60 10.46
C PRO A 346 -26.69 -1.23 9.68
N ALA A 347 -25.71 -1.82 10.38
CA ALA A 347 -24.56 -2.48 9.76
C ALA A 347 -24.94 -3.78 9.03
N VAL A 348 -25.77 -4.63 9.65
CA VAL A 348 -26.26 -5.88 9.04
C VAL A 348 -27.09 -5.57 7.80
N ARG A 349 -27.97 -4.57 7.89
CA ARG A 349 -28.78 -4.09 6.77
C ARG A 349 -27.91 -3.57 5.62
N ALA A 350 -26.88 -2.77 5.92
CA ALA A 350 -25.96 -2.25 4.91
C ALA A 350 -25.23 -3.39 4.20
N TYR A 351 -24.67 -4.35 4.95
CA TYR A 351 -23.98 -5.51 4.38
C TYR A 351 -24.93 -6.38 3.53
N ALA A 352 -26.15 -6.65 4.00
CA ALA A 352 -27.13 -7.44 3.24
C ALA A 352 -27.51 -6.77 1.91
N ARG A 353 -27.67 -5.44 1.89
CA ARG A 353 -27.91 -4.67 0.67
C ARG A 353 -26.74 -4.77 -0.32
N LEU A 354 -25.52 -4.74 0.19
CA LEU A 354 -24.34 -4.83 -0.63
C LEU A 354 -24.15 -6.21 -1.24
N LEU A 355 -24.36 -7.25 -0.45
CA LEU A 355 -24.32 -8.61 -0.97
C LEU A 355 -25.43 -8.83 -2.02
N ALA A 356 -26.62 -8.27 -1.83
CA ALA A 356 -27.68 -8.30 -2.85
C ALA A 356 -27.28 -7.55 -4.14
N LYS A 357 -26.57 -6.42 -4.02
CA LYS A 357 -26.01 -5.68 -5.17
C LYS A 357 -24.96 -6.49 -5.94
N VAL A 358 -24.12 -7.26 -5.25
CA VAL A 358 -23.16 -8.19 -5.89
C VAL A 358 -23.88 -9.29 -6.66
N VAL A 359 -24.93 -9.88 -6.09
CA VAL A 359 -25.74 -10.88 -6.80
C VAL A 359 -26.39 -10.27 -8.05
N ALA A 360 -26.98 -9.07 -7.93
CA ALA A 360 -27.56 -8.38 -9.08
C ALA A 360 -26.51 -8.05 -10.16
N ALA A 361 -25.31 -7.63 -9.76
CA ALA A 361 -24.17 -7.40 -10.64
C ALA A 361 -23.77 -8.67 -11.42
N HIS A 362 -23.76 -9.82 -10.74
CA HIS A 362 -23.46 -11.10 -11.33
C HIS A 362 -24.54 -11.55 -12.32
N ASP A 363 -25.81 -11.45 -11.95
CA ASP A 363 -26.93 -11.81 -12.83
C ASP A 363 -26.93 -10.93 -14.10
N ALA A 364 -26.74 -9.61 -13.93
CA ALA A 364 -26.60 -8.68 -15.04
C ALA A 364 -25.41 -9.02 -15.95
N LEU A 365 -24.31 -9.50 -15.37
CA LEU A 365 -23.12 -9.90 -16.12
C LEU A 365 -23.39 -11.17 -16.96
N ILE A 366 -24.07 -12.16 -16.40
CA ILE A 366 -24.50 -13.35 -17.15
C ILE A 366 -25.38 -12.95 -18.33
N GLU A 367 -26.38 -12.09 -18.09
CA GLU A 367 -27.25 -11.59 -19.17
C GLU A 367 -26.48 -10.80 -20.23
N ALA A 368 -25.43 -10.07 -19.83
CA ALA A 368 -24.56 -9.35 -20.76
C ALA A 368 -23.75 -10.32 -21.62
N TYR A 369 -23.19 -11.38 -21.03
CA TYR A 369 -22.51 -12.44 -21.76
C TYR A 369 -23.43 -13.08 -22.80
N ASP A 370 -24.64 -13.47 -22.38
CA ASP A 370 -25.64 -14.08 -23.27
C ASP A 370 -25.97 -13.16 -24.44
N ARG A 371 -26.20 -11.88 -24.15
CA ARG A 371 -26.45 -10.87 -25.21
C ARG A 371 -25.28 -10.76 -26.17
N VAL A 372 -24.04 -10.62 -25.70
CA VAL A 372 -22.85 -10.49 -26.58
C VAL A 372 -22.65 -11.74 -27.44
N LEU A 373 -22.81 -12.93 -26.86
CA LEU A 373 -22.70 -14.20 -27.56
C LEU A 373 -23.77 -14.30 -28.68
N GLU A 374 -25.05 -14.10 -28.33
CA GLU A 374 -26.17 -14.29 -29.26
C GLU A 374 -26.27 -13.21 -30.34
N THR A 375 -26.08 -11.95 -29.97
CA THR A 375 -26.32 -10.82 -30.88
C THR A 375 -25.11 -10.47 -31.74
N ARG A 376 -23.88 -10.75 -31.26
CA ARG A 376 -22.64 -10.39 -31.97
C ARG A 376 -21.83 -11.60 -32.38
N LEU A 377 -21.33 -12.39 -31.43
CA LEU A 377 -20.29 -13.37 -31.72
C LEU A 377 -20.82 -14.54 -32.57
N TYR A 378 -21.91 -15.20 -32.16
CA TYR A 378 -22.50 -16.31 -32.94
C TYR A 378 -23.03 -15.87 -34.31
N ARG A 379 -23.48 -14.61 -34.45
CA ARG A 379 -23.89 -14.08 -35.76
C ARG A 379 -22.68 -13.87 -36.68
N ARG A 380 -21.60 -13.29 -36.17
CA ARG A 380 -20.36 -13.03 -36.94
C ARG A 380 -19.56 -14.29 -37.25
N ALA A 381 -19.69 -15.36 -36.46
CA ALA A 381 -19.09 -16.66 -36.76
C ALA A 381 -19.62 -17.28 -38.07
N LYS A 382 -20.82 -16.87 -38.51
CA LYS A 382 -21.39 -17.29 -39.80
C LYS A 382 -20.84 -16.49 -40.99
N ASP A 383 -20.14 -15.39 -40.73
CA ASP A 383 -19.50 -14.56 -41.76
C ASP A 383 -18.08 -15.11 -42.06
N LYS A 384 -17.84 -15.43 -43.34
CA LYS A 384 -16.57 -16.01 -43.80
C LYS A 384 -15.38 -15.06 -43.68
N THR A 385 -15.62 -13.75 -43.56
CA THR A 385 -14.56 -12.71 -43.56
C THR A 385 -13.99 -12.44 -42.16
N THR A 386 -14.74 -12.74 -41.09
CA THR A 386 -14.35 -12.46 -39.69
C THR A 386 -14.17 -13.70 -38.84
N ARG A 387 -14.10 -14.88 -39.46
CA ARG A 387 -14.23 -16.18 -38.79
C ARG A 387 -13.09 -16.51 -37.81
N ASP A 388 -11.83 -16.34 -38.19
CA ASP A 388 -10.66 -16.73 -37.36
C ASP A 388 -10.58 -16.00 -35.99
N PRO A 389 -10.71 -14.65 -35.89
CA PRO A 389 -10.69 -14.01 -34.57
C PRO A 389 -11.95 -14.32 -33.75
N ILE A 390 -13.11 -14.52 -34.38
CA ILE A 390 -14.37 -14.77 -33.68
C ILE A 390 -14.44 -16.20 -33.12
N ASP A 391 -13.94 -17.18 -33.87
CA ASP A 391 -13.87 -18.58 -33.44
C ASP A 391 -12.97 -18.75 -32.19
N ARG A 392 -12.02 -17.83 -31.95
CA ARG A 392 -11.21 -17.79 -30.71
C ARG A 392 -11.87 -17.04 -29.57
N LEU A 393 -12.65 -16.00 -29.87
CA LEU A 393 -13.32 -15.18 -28.85
C LEU A 393 -14.53 -15.89 -28.23
N ILE A 394 -15.30 -16.64 -29.02
CA ILE A 394 -16.47 -17.41 -28.52
C ILE A 394 -16.11 -18.30 -27.33
N PRO A 395 -15.14 -19.23 -27.42
CA PRO A 395 -14.82 -20.12 -26.31
C PRO A 395 -14.26 -19.37 -25.09
N LEU A 396 -13.57 -18.24 -25.29
CA LEU A 396 -13.12 -17.39 -24.19
C LEU A 396 -14.30 -16.76 -23.45
N VAL A 397 -15.25 -16.19 -24.18
CA VAL A 397 -16.43 -15.53 -23.62
C VAL A 397 -17.37 -16.55 -22.96
N GLU A 398 -17.56 -17.72 -23.57
CA GLU A 398 -18.28 -18.84 -22.95
C GLU A 398 -17.60 -19.34 -21.68
N LYS A 399 -16.26 -19.43 -21.70
CA LYS A 399 -15.50 -19.79 -20.50
C LYS A 399 -15.70 -18.76 -19.39
N LEU A 400 -15.52 -17.47 -19.68
CA LEU A 400 -15.69 -16.40 -18.69
C LEU A 400 -17.12 -16.31 -18.14
N ARG A 401 -18.12 -16.59 -18.97
CA ARG A 401 -19.52 -16.71 -18.55
C ARG A 401 -19.75 -17.89 -17.59
N ASN A 402 -19.09 -19.02 -17.85
CA ASN A 402 -19.30 -20.26 -17.10
C ASN A 402 -18.34 -20.41 -15.90
N ASP A 403 -17.28 -19.62 -15.83
CA ASP A 403 -16.41 -19.50 -14.66
C ASP A 403 -17.23 -18.91 -13.52
N ARG A 404 -17.78 -19.81 -12.70
CA ARG A 404 -18.50 -19.49 -11.47
C ARG A 404 -17.48 -19.06 -10.43
N VAL A 405 -17.00 -17.83 -10.51
CA VAL A 405 -16.35 -17.21 -9.36
C VAL A 405 -17.40 -16.46 -8.54
N LEU A 406 -18.28 -17.26 -7.95
CA LEU A 406 -19.03 -17.00 -6.73
C LEU A 406 -19.01 -18.32 -5.96
#